data_AF-A0A950Q3S2-F1
#
_entry.id   AF-A0A950Q3S2-F1
#
_cell.length_a   1.000
_cell.length_b   1.000
_cell.length_c   1.000
_cell.angle_alpha   90.00
_cell.angle_beta   90.00
_cell.angle_gamma   90.00
#
_symmetry.space_group_name_H-M   'P 1'
#
loop_
_entity.id
_entity.type
_entity.pdbx_description
1 polymer ?
#
loop_
_entity_poly.entity_id
_entity_poly.type
_entity_poly.pdbx_seq_one_letter_code
_entity_poly.pdbx_strand_id
1 'polypeptide(L)' 'MLLSKQEGIIPALESAHAVAHVTRVAPQMDRDKLIAICLSGRGDKDVFSAAEALGEKI' A
#
# COMPACT_ATOMS: atom_id res chain seq x y z
N MET A 1 5.86 -0.51 -2.63
CA MET A 1 5.88 0.63 -1.68
C MET A 1 5.22 1.89 -2.27
N LEU A 2 4.00 1.80 -2.83
CA LEU A 2 3.31 2.97 -3.41
C LEU A 2 2.89 3.97 -2.32
N LEU A 3 2.11 3.50 -1.34
CA LEU A 3 1.60 4.32 -0.25
C LEU A 3 2.71 5.00 0.56
N SER A 4 3.83 4.33 0.78
CA SER A 4 4.97 4.89 1.50
C SER A 4 5.67 5.99 0.72
N LYS A 5 5.80 5.83 -0.60
CA LYS A 5 6.44 6.84 -1.47
C LYS A 5 5.57 8.08 -1.65
N GLN A 6 4.24 7.94 -1.64
CA GLN A 6 3.32 9.05 -1.88
C GLN A 6 2.86 9.74 -0.59
N GLU A 7 2.54 8.97 0.45
CA GLU A 7 1.88 9.47 1.66
C GLU A 7 2.74 9.32 2.93
N GLY A 8 3.94 8.74 2.84
CA GLY A 8 4.82 8.53 3.99
C GLY A 8 4.32 7.49 5.00
N ILE A 9 3.28 6.73 4.65
CA ILE A 9 2.73 5.67 5.50
C ILE A 9 3.36 4.34 5.09
N ILE A 10 3.91 3.58 6.04
CA ILE A 10 4.45 2.24 5.81
C ILE A 10 3.35 1.22 6.19
N PRO A 11 2.55 0.72 5.22
CA PRO A 11 1.49 -0.24 5.53
C PRO A 11 2.08 -1.63 5.81
N ALA A 12 1.39 -2.42 6.63
CA ALA A 12 1.61 -3.86 6.69
C ALA A 12 1.42 -4.50 5.31
N LEU A 13 2.08 -5.63 5.03
CA LEU A 13 1.97 -6.30 3.74
C LEU A 13 0.53 -6.69 3.39
N GLU A 14 -0.29 -7.07 4.37
CA GLU A 14 -1.71 -7.38 4.19
C GLU A 14 -2.50 -6.13 3.75
N SER A 15 -2.20 -4.97 4.35
CA SER A 15 -2.82 -3.70 3.98
C SER A 15 -2.36 -3.22 2.59
N ALA A 16 -1.11 -3.53 2.20
CA ALA A 16 -0.61 -3.22 0.87
C ALA A 16 -1.38 -3.95 -0.25
N HIS A 17 -1.96 -5.13 0.02
CA HIS A 17 -2.83 -5.81 -0.93
C HIS A 17 -4.12 -5.03 -1.22
N ALA A 18 -4.72 -4.42 -0.19
CA ALA A 18 -5.90 -3.58 -0.37
C ALA A 18 -5.59 -2.34 -1.22
N VAL A 19 -4.46 -1.66 -0.93
CA VAL A 19 -3.99 -0.52 -1.73
C VAL A 19 -3.73 -0.91 -3.20
N ALA A 20 -3.07 -2.05 -3.43
CA ALA A 20 -2.80 -2.55 -4.78
C ALA A 20 -4.09 -2.84 -5.55
N HIS A 21 -5.09 -3.44 -4.89
CA HIS A 21 -6.38 -3.68 -5.49
C HIS A 21 -7.09 -2.38 -5.85
N VAL A 22 -7.16 -1.42 -4.92
CA VAL A 22 -7.78 -0.10 -5.13
C VAL A 22 -7.11 0.65 -6.28
N THR A 23 -5.78 0.63 -6.37
CA THR A 23 -5.05 1.30 -7.46
C THR A 23 -5.48 0.79 -8.85
N ARG A 24 -5.91 -0.46 -8.95
CA ARG A 24 -6.40 -1.07 -10.20
C ARG A 24 -7.87 -0.77 -10.48
N VAL A 25 -8.74 -0.73 -9.47
CA VAL A 25 -10.19 -0.57 -9.65
C VAL A 25 -10.66 0.88 -9.60
N ALA A 26 -9.99 1.75 -8.82
CA ALA A 26 -10.39 3.15 -8.67
C ALA A 26 -10.44 3.93 -10.01
N PRO A 27 -9.51 3.72 -10.98
CA PRO A 27 -9.60 4.40 -12.27
C PRO A 27 -10.82 4.01 -13.12
N GLN A 28 -11.50 2.91 -12.78
CA GLN A 28 -12.69 2.40 -13.48
C GLN A 28 -13.99 2.93 -12.86
N MET A 29 -13.92 3.65 -11.74
CA MET A 29 -15.06 4.18 -11.02
C MET A 29 -15.29 5.65 -11.39
N ASP A 30 -16.53 6.13 -11.24
CA ASP A 30 -16.85 7.54 -11.39
C ASP A 30 -16.10 8.38 -10.34
N ARG A 31 -15.71 9.60 -10.72
CA ARG A 31 -14.87 10.48 -9.90
C ARG A 31 -15.53 10.95 -8.59
N ASP A 32 -16.85 10.85 -8.48
CA ASP A 32 -17.63 11.19 -7.29
C ASP A 32 -17.68 10.05 -6.26
N LYS A 33 -17.22 8.85 -6.61
CA LYS A 33 -17.24 7.71 -5.68
C LYS A 33 -16.12 7.82 -4.66
N LEU A 34 -16.46 7.48 -3.41
CA LEU A 34 -15.52 7.40 -2.30
C LEU A 34 -15.14 5.94 -2.05
N ILE A 35 -13.85 5.69 -1.82
CA ILE A 35 -13.31 4.38 -1.46
C ILE A 35 -12.69 4.51 -0.06
N ALA A 36 -13.17 3.69 0.87
CA ALA A 36 -12.56 3.54 2.18
C ALA A 36 -11.79 2.23 2.23
N ILE A 37 -10.54 2.28 2.68
CA ILE A 37 -9.71 1.09 2.92
C ILE A 37 -9.33 1.01 4.39
N CYS A 38 -9.26 -0.21 4.90
CA CYS A 38 -8.74 -0.47 6.25
C CYS A 38 -7.22 -0.70 6.16
N LEU A 39 -6.45 0.18 6.79
CA LEU A 39 -5.03 -0.06 7.09
C LEU A 39 -4.96 -0.80 8.43
N SER A 40 -5.04 -2.13 8.37
CA SER A 40 -5.11 -3.00 9.55
C SER A 40 -3.87 -2.94 10.45
N GLY A 41 -2.74 -2.52 9.90
CA GLY A 41 -1.48 -2.45 10.63
C GLY A 41 -0.39 -1.69 9.89
N ARG A 42 0.72 -1.49 10.61
CA ARG A 42 1.95 -0.84 10.14
C ARG A 42 2.99 -1.87 9.71
N GLY A 43 3.81 -1.52 8.72
CA GLY A 43 4.77 -2.41 8.08
C GLY A 43 6.18 -2.42 8.68
N ASP A 44 6.40 -1.91 9.90
CA ASP A 44 7.74 -1.90 10.53
C ASP A 44 8.36 -3.30 10.58
N LYS A 45 7.55 -4.33 10.85
CA LYS A 45 8.02 -5.72 10.88
C LYS A 45 8.40 -6.26 9.50
N ASP A 46 7.75 -5.74 8.46
CA ASP A 46 7.85 -6.25 7.09
C ASP A 46 8.91 -5.51 6.26
N VAL A 47 9.50 -4.44 6.80
CA VAL A 47 10.36 -3.52 6.04
C VAL A 47 11.56 -4.22 5.41
N PHE A 48 12.18 -5.16 6.11
CA PHE A 48 13.34 -5.92 5.60
C PHE A 48 12.94 -6.87 4.47
N SER A 49 11.82 -7.59 4.63
CA SER A 49 11.30 -8.47 3.58
C SER A 49 10.86 -7.69 2.35
N ALA A 50 10.25 -6.52 2.54
CA ALA A 50 9.90 -5.62 1.45
C ALA A 50 11.14 -5.07 0.74
N ALA A 51 12.18 -4.70 1.49
CA ALA A 51 13.46 -4.23 0.93
C ALA A 51 14.10 -5.29 0.02
N GLU A 52 14.22 -6.51 0.54
CA GLU A 52 14.79 -7.65 -0.17
C GLU A 52 14.01 -7.92 -1.46
N ALA A 53 12.68 -7.99 -1.38
CA ALA A 53 11.81 -8.22 -2.54
C ALA A 53 11.90 -7.09 -3.59
N LEU A 54 12.23 -5.87 -3.18
CA LEU A 54 12.38 -4.71 -4.06
C LEU A 54 13.83 -4.49 -4.52
N GLY A 55 14.77 -5.29 -4.03
CA GLY A 55 16.20 -5.08 -4.28
C GLY A 55 16.74 -3.77 -3.69
N GLU A 56 16.06 -3.20 -2.69
CA GLU A 56 16.47 -1.98 -2.01
C GLU A 56 17.41 -2.34 -0.84
N LYS A 57 18.50 -1.57 -0.66
CA LYS A 57 19.35 -1.68 0.53
C LYS A 57 18.82 -0.76 1.61
N ILE A 58 18.55 -1.31 2.79
CA ILE A 58 18.11 -0.59 4.00
C ILE A 58 19.09 -0.89 5.13
#